data_AF-B0DXS8-F1
#
_entry.id   AF-B0DXS8-F1
#
_cell.length_a   1.000
_cell.length_b   1.000
_cell.length_c   1.000
_cell.angle_alpha   90.00
_cell.angle_beta   90.00
_cell.angle_gamma   90.00
#
_symmetry.space_group_name_H-M   'P 1'
#
loop_
_entity.id
_entity.type
_entity.pdbx_description
1 polymer ?
#
loop_
_entity_poly.entity_id
_entity_poly.type
_entity_poly.pdbx_seq_one_letter_code
_entity_poly.pdbx_strand_id
1 'polypeptide(L)'
;MWLNMHKLMLCDSASNFWKLDSKAGHSALEPDNYRLIALECCLLKFMTLLVDRRLGSASEFHQWMAAEKKKPSWVGDIILVLSYLQVPVVLKPVHLADPDSIQELIAEVKVSCACTLQADINDSEKTILLKNLVTATGPVKLSDVLSYQHYLNVVMPGHCKVLTQLMTLCHTLAVNCLQWDSLWRRAIPQELRLCRFCHTEVEDDCHVMLYYITTTALTEKRGVFFSDAQRVLLGVRTAVLALPSPDLLRFLLGEKRVVGILAKYVFDVLGIFDAVECTISVADKMVKVSRAPPGLCCLSEAGCSSLGLLQNTSTLLYSTHDSNYATFTQCNTSGSDEYEGPHMYQNQCSPDMFALNL
;
A
#
# COMPACT_ATOMS: atom_id res chain seq x y z
N MET A 1 2.74 26.65 2.64
CA MET A 1 2.37 25.25 2.96
C MET A 1 1.57 24.57 1.84
N TRP A 2 0.70 25.28 1.11
CA TRP A 2 -0.04 24.74 -0.06
C TRP A 2 0.78 24.54 -1.35
N LEU A 3 1.96 25.18 -1.49
CA LEU A 3 2.76 25.09 -2.73
C LEU A 3 3.46 23.74 -2.95
N ASN A 4 3.67 22.93 -1.90
CA ASN A 4 4.43 21.68 -2.03
C ASN A 4 3.57 20.45 -2.33
N MET A 5 2.25 20.50 -2.03
CA MET A 5 1.30 19.48 -2.48
C MET A 5 1.04 19.56 -3.99
N HIS A 6 1.15 20.75 -4.57
CA HIS A 6 0.93 20.97 -6.01
C HIS A 6 2.01 20.33 -6.90
N LYS A 7 3.23 20.12 -6.38
CA LYS A 7 4.34 19.49 -7.13
C LYS A 7 4.27 17.95 -7.18
N LEU A 8 3.49 17.32 -6.31
CA LEU A 8 3.27 15.88 -6.32
C LEU A 8 2.02 15.46 -7.12
N MET A 9 1.17 16.41 -7.52
CA MET A 9 -0.12 16.15 -8.19
C MET A 9 -0.15 16.47 -9.69
N LEU A 10 0.96 16.90 -10.30
CA LEU A 10 1.04 17.12 -11.75
C LEU A 10 1.91 16.04 -12.41
N CYS A 11 1.36 14.84 -12.49
CA CYS A 11 1.66 13.88 -13.55
C CYS A 11 0.32 13.42 -14.14
N ASP A 12 0.02 13.98 -15.31
CA ASP A 12 -0.94 13.60 -16.34
C ASP A 12 -2.15 12.74 -15.94
N SER A 13 -3.34 13.36 -15.96
CA SER A 13 -4.59 12.88 -16.62
C SER A 13 -5.83 13.58 -16.04
N ALA A 14 -6.04 14.86 -16.36
CA ALA A 14 -7.14 15.66 -15.79
C ALA A 14 -8.37 15.83 -16.71
N SER A 15 -8.52 15.08 -17.80
CA SER A 15 -9.56 15.38 -18.80
C SER A 15 -10.81 14.49 -18.81
N ASN A 16 -10.95 13.47 -17.95
CA ASN A 16 -12.12 12.56 -17.98
C ASN A 16 -12.86 12.38 -16.63
N PHE A 17 -12.68 13.28 -15.66
CA PHE A 17 -13.03 13.05 -14.25
C PHE A 17 -14.52 13.23 -13.85
N TRP A 18 -15.41 13.69 -14.74
CA TRP A 18 -16.80 14.04 -14.37
C TRP A 18 -17.91 13.06 -14.78
N LYS A 19 -17.59 11.84 -15.20
CA LYS A 19 -18.60 10.78 -15.34
C LYS A 19 -18.59 9.87 -14.12
N LEU A 20 -19.41 10.25 -13.13
CA LEU A 20 -19.96 9.32 -12.15
C LEU A 20 -20.83 8.29 -12.89
N ASP A 21 -20.19 7.25 -13.42
CA ASP A 21 -20.88 5.97 -13.55
C ASP A 21 -20.88 5.36 -12.15
N SER A 22 -22.06 5.29 -11.55
CA SER A 22 -22.35 4.43 -10.42
C SER A 22 -22.17 2.97 -10.85
N LYS A 23 -20.92 2.52 -10.99
CA LYS A 23 -20.62 1.09 -11.04
C LYS A 23 -20.82 0.54 -9.64
N ALA A 24 -21.96 -0.10 -9.44
CA ALA A 24 -22.26 -0.92 -8.28
C ALA A 24 -21.08 -1.87 -8.01
N GLY A 25 -20.36 -1.64 -6.91
CA GLY A 25 -19.26 -2.52 -6.51
C GLY A 25 -18.12 -1.87 -5.70
N HIS A 26 -17.94 -0.55 -5.77
CA HIS A 26 -16.87 0.09 -5.00
C HIS A 26 -17.35 0.33 -3.56
N SER A 27 -16.69 -0.33 -2.60
CA SER A 27 -17.01 -0.18 -1.19
C SER A 27 -16.62 1.23 -0.71
N ALA A 28 -17.39 1.80 0.22
CA ALA A 28 -17.12 3.11 0.81
C ALA A 28 -15.77 3.22 1.56
N LEU A 29 -14.95 2.16 1.57
CA LEU A 29 -13.69 2.02 2.30
C LEU A 29 -12.45 2.36 1.46
N GLU A 30 -12.59 2.75 0.19
CA GLU A 30 -11.42 3.11 -0.63
C GLU A 30 -10.78 4.45 -0.20
N PRO A 31 -9.44 4.54 -0.12
CA PRO A 31 -8.74 5.76 0.29
C PRO A 31 -8.94 6.94 -0.67
N ASP A 32 -9.37 6.69 -1.91
CA ASP A 32 -9.80 7.74 -2.85
C ASP A 32 -11.06 8.48 -2.37
N ASN A 33 -11.88 7.87 -1.52
CA ASN A 33 -13.02 8.53 -0.88
C ASN A 33 -12.55 9.64 0.06
N TYR A 34 -11.41 9.53 0.75
CA TYR A 34 -10.94 10.62 1.62
C TYR A 34 -10.47 11.85 0.85
N ARG A 35 -9.93 11.67 -0.37
CA ARG A 35 -9.61 12.78 -1.28
C ARG A 35 -10.89 13.43 -1.81
N LEU A 36 -11.88 12.62 -2.15
CA LEU A 36 -13.21 13.08 -2.57
C LEU A 36 -13.91 13.82 -1.44
N ILE A 37 -13.94 13.26 -0.22
CA ILE A 37 -14.51 13.85 1.00
C ILE A 37 -13.78 15.13 1.37
N ALA A 38 -12.45 15.18 1.28
CA ALA A 38 -11.68 16.41 1.52
C ALA A 38 -12.00 17.49 0.48
N LEU A 39 -12.14 17.11 -0.79
CA LEU A 39 -12.58 18.00 -1.87
C LEU A 39 -14.03 18.46 -1.64
N GLU A 40 -14.92 17.59 -1.20
CA GLU A 40 -16.31 17.87 -0.85
C GLU A 40 -16.43 18.74 0.40
N CYS A 41 -15.53 18.61 1.37
CA CYS A 41 -15.47 19.47 2.54
C CYS A 41 -14.87 20.84 2.19
N CYS A 42 -13.91 20.90 1.27
CA CYS A 42 -13.43 22.15 0.69
C CYS A 42 -14.53 22.82 -0.14
N LEU A 43 -15.30 22.03 -0.90
CA LEU A 43 -16.48 22.48 -1.63
C LEU A 43 -17.56 22.94 -0.66
N LEU A 44 -17.78 22.26 0.46
CA LEU A 44 -18.75 22.64 1.49
C LEU A 44 -18.34 23.94 2.18
N LYS A 45 -17.05 24.11 2.47
CA LYS A 45 -16.49 25.38 2.97
C LYS A 45 -16.65 26.50 1.94
N PHE A 46 -16.38 26.21 0.67
CA PHE A 46 -16.58 27.15 -0.43
C PHE A 46 -18.07 27.49 -0.60
N MET A 47 -18.95 26.50 -0.49
CA MET A 47 -20.40 26.65 -0.58
C MET A 47 -20.95 27.40 0.63
N THR A 48 -20.47 27.17 1.85
CA THR A 48 -20.87 27.95 3.04
C THR A 48 -20.41 29.40 2.95
N LEU A 49 -19.21 29.66 2.42
CA LEU A 49 -18.76 31.02 2.09
C LEU A 49 -19.55 31.67 0.93
N LEU A 50 -20.06 30.86 -0.01
CA LEU A 50 -20.95 31.33 -1.07
C LEU A 50 -22.41 31.51 -0.59
N VAL A 51 -22.87 30.70 0.35
CA VAL A 51 -24.19 30.70 0.97
C VAL A 51 -24.33 31.88 1.91
N ASP A 52 -23.31 32.16 2.74
CA ASP A 52 -23.18 33.39 3.54
C ASP A 52 -23.28 34.66 2.66
N ARG A 53 -22.87 34.56 1.39
CA ARG A 53 -23.00 35.63 0.40
C ARG A 53 -24.26 35.61 -0.48
N ARG A 54 -25.03 34.51 -0.55
CA ARG A 54 -26.12 34.35 -1.53
C ARG A 54 -27.48 33.92 -0.99
N LEU A 55 -27.60 33.42 0.23
CA LEU A 55 -28.88 32.94 0.76
C LEU A 55 -29.22 33.68 2.05
N GLY A 56 -30.27 34.50 2.00
CA GLY A 56 -30.89 35.01 3.21
C GLY A 56 -31.53 33.87 4.00
N SER A 57 -31.53 34.02 5.33
CA SER A 57 -31.94 33.08 6.39
C SER A 57 -33.25 32.29 6.20
N ALA A 58 -34.12 32.65 5.25
CA ALA A 58 -35.41 31.98 5.03
C ALA A 58 -35.32 30.70 4.17
N SER A 59 -34.35 30.60 3.26
CA SER A 59 -34.24 29.42 2.37
C SER A 59 -33.57 28.20 3.03
N GLU A 60 -32.82 28.41 4.12
CA GLU A 60 -32.05 27.37 4.80
C GLU A 60 -32.94 26.45 5.64
N PHE A 61 -33.91 27.03 6.35
CA PHE A 61 -34.87 26.25 7.15
C PHE A 61 -35.72 25.33 6.29
N HIS A 62 -36.12 25.75 5.09
CA HIS A 62 -36.87 24.91 4.15
C HIS A 62 -36.08 23.68 3.70
N GLN A 63 -34.76 23.82 3.52
CA GLN A 63 -33.89 22.71 3.11
C GLN A 63 -33.68 21.72 4.25
N TRP A 64 -33.52 22.21 5.48
CA TRP A 64 -33.49 21.36 6.68
C TRP A 64 -34.79 20.57 6.87
N MET A 65 -35.94 21.24 6.77
CA MET A 65 -37.25 20.60 6.89
C MET A 65 -37.52 19.58 5.76
N ALA A 66 -36.95 19.80 4.58
CA ALA A 66 -36.99 18.80 3.50
C ALA A 66 -36.18 17.56 3.87
N ALA A 67 -34.98 17.73 4.41
CA ALA A 67 -34.13 16.62 4.90
C ALA A 67 -34.82 15.80 6.01
N GLU A 68 -35.42 16.45 7.01
CA GLU A 68 -36.16 15.75 8.09
C GLU A 68 -37.33 14.92 7.55
N LYS A 69 -38.00 15.41 6.50
CA LYS A 69 -39.10 14.71 5.82
C LYS A 69 -38.60 13.66 4.82
N LYS A 70 -37.30 13.34 4.81
CA LYS A 70 -36.65 12.42 3.85
C LYS A 70 -36.91 12.79 2.39
N LYS A 71 -37.06 14.09 2.11
CA LYS A 71 -37.17 14.61 0.74
C LYS A 71 -35.77 14.98 0.22
N PRO A 72 -35.53 14.84 -1.10
CA PRO A 72 -34.27 15.25 -1.70
C PRO A 72 -33.95 16.71 -1.38
N SER A 73 -32.76 16.95 -0.83
CA SER A 73 -32.25 18.28 -0.48
C SER A 73 -30.75 18.20 -0.35
N TRP A 74 -30.05 19.29 -0.68
CA TRP A 74 -28.58 19.33 -0.56
C TRP A 74 -28.12 19.15 0.89
N VAL A 75 -28.93 19.59 1.88
CA VAL A 75 -28.67 19.36 3.32
C VAL A 75 -28.77 17.87 3.65
N GLY A 76 -29.80 17.18 3.12
CA GLY A 76 -29.96 15.74 3.28
C GLY A 76 -28.78 14.95 2.70
N ASP A 77 -28.26 15.38 1.55
CA ASP A 77 -27.08 14.76 0.92
C ASP A 77 -25.83 14.91 1.80
N ILE A 78 -25.60 16.09 2.39
CA ILE A 78 -24.48 16.30 3.32
C ILE A 78 -24.64 15.46 4.59
N ILE A 79 -25.84 15.42 5.19
CA ILE A 79 -26.13 14.58 6.36
C ILE A 79 -25.78 13.12 6.03
N LEU A 80 -26.20 12.65 4.86
CA LEU A 80 -25.95 11.30 4.39
C LEU A 80 -24.44 11.03 4.27
N VAL A 81 -23.69 11.88 3.58
CA VAL A 81 -22.22 11.74 3.41
C VAL A 81 -21.51 11.74 4.76
N LEU A 82 -21.83 12.68 5.65
CA LEU A 82 -21.21 12.77 6.98
C LEU A 82 -21.53 11.55 7.86
N SER A 83 -22.70 10.93 7.67
CA SER A 83 -23.08 9.71 8.38
C SER A 83 -22.37 8.45 7.88
N TYR A 84 -21.88 8.47 6.64
CA TYR A 84 -21.14 7.34 6.03
C TYR A 84 -19.64 7.35 6.33
N LEU A 85 -19.12 8.42 6.93
CA LEU A 85 -17.72 8.45 7.39
C LEU A 85 -17.48 7.33 8.41
N GLN A 86 -16.30 6.72 8.38
CA GLN A 86 -15.94 5.65 9.31
C GLN A 86 -16.05 6.09 10.79
N VAL A 87 -15.78 7.37 11.05
CA VAL A 87 -16.19 8.06 12.28
C VAL A 87 -17.29 9.06 11.89
N PRO A 88 -18.58 8.75 12.12
CA PRO A 88 -19.69 9.59 11.68
C PRO A 88 -19.65 10.98 12.32
N VAL A 89 -19.99 12.00 11.52
CA VAL A 89 -20.09 13.39 11.98
C VAL A 89 -21.55 13.83 11.87
N VAL A 90 -22.05 14.52 12.90
CA VAL A 90 -23.47 14.88 12.99
C VAL A 90 -23.68 16.34 12.60
N LEU A 91 -24.30 16.58 11.45
CA LEU A 91 -24.76 17.91 11.08
C LEU A 91 -26.01 18.27 11.93
N LYS A 92 -25.90 19.33 12.73
CA LYS A 92 -26.98 19.91 13.54
C LYS A 92 -27.60 21.14 12.84
N PRO A 93 -28.86 21.49 13.14
CA PRO A 93 -29.49 22.69 12.58
C PRO A 93 -28.73 23.98 12.87
N VAL A 94 -28.04 24.06 14.03
CA VAL A 94 -27.24 25.24 14.42
C VAL A 94 -26.13 25.55 13.41
N HIS A 95 -25.59 24.54 12.72
CA HIS A 95 -24.56 24.71 11.69
C HIS A 95 -25.05 25.41 10.42
N LEU A 96 -26.37 25.48 10.22
CA LEU A 96 -26.96 26.26 9.14
C LEU A 96 -27.26 27.71 9.53
N ALA A 97 -27.35 28.00 10.83
CA ALA A 97 -27.73 29.32 11.33
C ALA A 97 -26.53 30.15 11.83
N ASP A 98 -25.47 29.48 12.28
CA ASP A 98 -24.29 30.10 12.87
C ASP A 98 -23.01 29.71 12.11
N PRO A 99 -22.35 30.65 11.42
CA PRO A 99 -21.09 30.42 10.73
C PRO A 99 -19.95 29.94 11.64
N ASP A 100 -19.93 30.32 12.92
CA ASP A 100 -18.87 29.91 13.84
C ASP A 100 -18.98 28.42 14.17
N SER A 101 -20.20 27.91 14.35
CA SER A 101 -20.44 26.47 14.54
C SER A 101 -20.04 25.60 13.33
N ILE A 102 -19.90 26.17 12.12
CA ILE A 102 -19.36 25.45 10.96
C ILE A 102 -17.87 25.14 11.16
N GLN A 103 -17.11 25.99 11.86
CA GLN A 103 -15.71 25.69 12.18
C GLN A 103 -15.59 24.47 13.10
N GLU A 104 -16.54 24.29 14.03
CA GLU A 104 -16.62 23.12 14.88
C GLU A 104 -16.89 21.86 14.06
N LEU A 105 -17.86 21.92 13.13
CA LEU A 105 -18.14 20.81 12.21
C LEU A 105 -16.92 20.44 11.36
N ILE A 106 -16.20 21.44 10.82
CA ILE A 106 -14.95 21.21 10.08
C ILE A 106 -13.88 20.56 10.98
N ALA A 107 -13.80 20.96 12.25
CA ALA A 107 -12.89 20.34 13.21
C ALA A 107 -13.27 18.88 13.48
N GLU A 108 -14.56 18.56 13.65
CA GLU A 108 -15.06 17.19 13.81
C GLU A 108 -14.75 16.32 12.59
N VAL A 109 -14.95 16.82 11.37
CA VAL A 109 -14.59 16.11 10.14
C VAL A 109 -13.08 15.85 10.05
N LYS A 110 -12.25 16.81 10.44
CA LYS A 110 -10.78 16.61 10.48
C LYS A 110 -10.38 15.55 11.49
N VAL A 111 -11.03 15.51 12.66
CA VAL A 111 -10.79 14.46 13.66
C VAL A 111 -11.22 13.11 13.11
N SER A 112 -12.41 13.02 12.49
CA SER A 112 -12.89 11.80 11.82
C SER A 112 -11.89 11.27 10.80
N CYS A 113 -11.42 12.14 9.90
CA CYS A 113 -10.39 11.79 8.91
C CYS A 113 -9.07 11.37 9.55
N ALA A 114 -8.59 12.08 10.58
CA ALA A 114 -7.36 11.74 11.26
C ALA A 114 -7.45 10.37 11.95
N CYS A 115 -8.59 10.07 12.58
CA CYS A 115 -8.87 8.78 13.20
C CYS A 115 -8.86 7.65 12.16
N THR A 116 -9.52 7.82 11.01
CA THR A 116 -9.46 6.80 9.95
C THR A 116 -8.05 6.62 9.44
N LEU A 117 -7.36 7.69 9.02
CA LEU A 117 -6.01 7.54 8.47
C LEU A 117 -5.05 6.89 9.48
N GLN A 118 -5.21 7.22 10.76
CA GLN A 118 -4.43 6.59 11.82
C GLN A 118 -4.79 5.11 11.99
N ALA A 119 -6.08 4.74 11.89
CA ALA A 119 -6.52 3.36 11.89
C ALA A 119 -5.98 2.60 10.68
N ASP A 120 -6.08 3.15 9.47
CA ASP A 120 -5.51 2.56 8.25
C ASP A 120 -3.99 2.34 8.38
N ILE A 121 -3.26 3.30 8.94
CA ILE A 121 -1.82 3.16 9.23
C ILE A 121 -1.57 2.08 10.29
N ASN A 122 -2.42 1.94 11.29
CA ASN A 122 -2.21 1.00 12.39
C ASN A 122 -2.63 -0.44 12.02
N ASP A 123 -3.65 -0.59 11.18
CA ASP A 123 -4.25 -1.87 10.84
C ASP A 123 -3.63 -2.45 9.57
N SER A 124 -3.15 -1.60 8.64
CA SER A 124 -2.51 -2.09 7.44
C SER A 124 -1.19 -2.82 7.74
N GLU A 125 -1.02 -3.99 7.14
CA GLU A 125 0.27 -4.69 7.12
C GLU A 125 1.31 -3.89 6.31
N LYS A 126 0.85 -3.04 5.37
CA LYS A 126 1.73 -2.28 4.47
C LYS A 126 2.44 -1.11 5.14
N THR A 127 1.89 -0.64 6.24
CA THR A 127 2.37 0.55 6.92
C THR A 127 3.21 0.18 8.13
N ILE A 128 3.75 -1.05 8.19
CA ILE A 128 4.48 -1.54 9.36
C ILE A 128 5.60 -0.59 9.78
N LEU A 129 6.31 0.06 8.86
CA LEU A 129 7.35 1.04 9.20
C LEU A 129 6.79 2.43 9.55
N LEU A 130 5.58 2.76 9.11
CA LEU A 130 4.88 4.01 9.44
C LEU A 130 4.17 3.95 10.80
N LYS A 131 3.79 2.75 11.26
CA LYS A 131 3.24 2.54 12.61
C LYS A 131 4.18 3.14 13.65
N ASN A 132 3.60 3.84 14.63
CA ASN A 132 4.30 4.50 15.73
C ASN A 132 5.25 5.65 15.36
N LEU A 133 5.57 5.89 14.08
CA LEU A 133 6.23 7.16 13.66
C LEU A 133 5.27 8.34 13.84
N VAL A 134 3.99 8.10 13.64
CA VAL A 134 2.91 9.02 13.99
C VAL A 134 2.50 8.75 15.43
N THR A 135 3.31 9.18 16.39
CA THR A 135 2.94 9.11 17.81
C THR A 135 2.39 10.46 18.26
N ALA A 136 1.07 10.62 18.20
CA ALA A 136 0.40 11.74 18.85
C ALA A 136 0.34 11.48 20.36
N THR A 137 1.02 12.31 21.16
CA THR A 137 0.84 12.36 22.62
C THR A 137 -0.42 13.15 22.93
N GLY A 138 -1.59 12.59 22.59
CA GLY A 138 -2.87 13.25 22.78
C GLY A 138 -3.93 12.86 21.75
N PRO A 139 -5.04 13.63 21.67
CA PRO A 139 -6.07 13.43 20.65
C PRO A 139 -5.43 13.52 19.25
N VAL A 140 -5.73 12.54 18.40
CA VAL A 140 -5.16 12.46 17.04
C VAL A 140 -5.59 13.69 16.25
N LYS A 141 -4.62 14.52 15.85
CA LYS A 141 -4.87 15.63 14.94
C LYS A 141 -4.49 15.23 13.53
N LEU A 142 -5.25 15.73 12.56
CA LEU A 142 -4.94 15.52 11.15
C LEU A 142 -3.54 16.03 10.77
N SER A 143 -3.09 17.11 11.41
CA SER A 143 -1.73 17.64 11.23
C SER A 143 -0.64 16.66 11.65
N ASP A 144 -0.92 15.79 12.62
CA ASP A 144 0.06 14.86 13.17
C ASP A 144 0.21 13.68 12.21
N VAL A 145 -0.93 13.18 11.69
CA VAL A 145 -0.98 12.10 10.69
C VAL A 145 -0.41 12.54 9.34
N LEU A 146 -0.75 13.75 8.89
CA LEU A 146 -0.26 14.33 7.63
C LEU A 146 1.03 15.15 7.83
N SER A 147 1.69 15.02 8.99
CA SER A 147 2.88 15.80 9.28
C SER A 147 3.97 15.48 8.24
N TYR A 148 4.61 16.54 7.75
CA TYR A 148 5.73 16.38 6.85
C TYR A 148 6.85 15.64 7.57
N GLN A 149 7.17 14.44 7.09
CA GLN A 149 8.14 13.58 7.72
C GLN A 149 9.55 13.93 7.30
N HIS A 150 10.48 13.88 8.25
CA HIS A 150 11.85 14.32 8.02
C HIS A 150 12.65 13.39 7.10
N TYR A 151 12.21 12.15 6.87
CA TYR A 151 12.81 11.28 5.85
C TYR A 151 12.62 11.83 4.41
N LEU A 152 11.65 12.71 4.19
CA LEU A 152 11.47 13.41 2.93
C LEU A 152 12.51 14.54 2.72
N ASN A 153 13.25 14.93 3.76
CA ASN A 153 14.32 15.94 3.68
C ASN A 153 15.69 15.36 3.28
N VAL A 154 15.75 14.09 2.88
CA VAL A 154 17.00 13.49 2.40
C VAL A 154 17.45 14.21 1.13
N VAL A 155 18.63 14.84 1.19
CA VAL A 155 19.15 15.74 0.15
C VAL A 155 19.29 15.05 -1.21
N MET A 156 19.70 13.78 -1.22
CA MET A 156 19.88 13.02 -2.45
C MET A 156 18.54 12.45 -2.94
N PRO A 157 18.03 12.87 -4.13
CA PRO A 157 16.71 12.46 -4.58
C PRO A 157 16.55 10.94 -4.75
N GLY A 158 17.61 10.25 -5.23
CA GLY A 158 17.59 8.79 -5.37
C GLY A 158 17.42 8.07 -4.04
N HIS A 159 18.12 8.52 -3.00
CA HIS A 159 18.00 7.95 -1.65
C HIS A 159 16.64 8.27 -1.03
N CYS A 160 16.13 9.50 -1.21
CA CYS A 160 14.81 9.90 -0.74
C CYS A 160 13.70 9.05 -1.38
N LYS A 161 13.78 8.83 -2.71
CA LYS A 161 12.85 7.98 -3.45
C LYS A 161 12.83 6.56 -2.90
N VAL A 162 14.00 5.95 -2.78
CA VAL A 162 14.10 4.56 -2.32
C VAL A 162 13.68 4.40 -0.86
N LEU A 163 14.00 5.37 0.01
CA LEU A 163 13.52 5.35 1.39
C LEU A 163 11.99 5.50 1.46
N THR A 164 11.41 6.39 0.65
CA THR A 164 9.95 6.53 0.55
C THR A 164 9.30 5.24 0.05
N GLN A 165 9.91 4.58 -0.93
CA GLN A 165 9.48 3.28 -1.42
C GLN A 165 9.52 2.22 -0.32
N LEU A 166 10.58 2.18 0.49
CA LEU A 166 10.65 1.29 1.65
C LEU A 166 9.48 1.54 2.62
N MET A 167 9.23 2.80 2.97
CA MET A 167 8.17 3.20 3.90
C MET A 167 6.75 2.87 3.42
N THR A 168 6.56 2.78 2.11
CA THR A 168 5.24 2.59 1.48
C THR A 168 5.06 1.19 0.90
N LEU A 169 5.95 0.24 1.25
CA LEU A 169 6.06 -1.08 0.63
C LEU A 169 5.99 -1.03 -0.91
N CYS A 170 6.73 -0.11 -1.53
CA CYS A 170 6.83 0.06 -2.97
C CYS A 170 8.25 -0.27 -3.49
N HIS A 171 8.89 -1.30 -2.91
CA HIS A 171 10.26 -1.72 -3.21
C HIS A 171 10.31 -3.13 -3.81
N THR A 172 11.52 -3.59 -4.17
CA THR A 172 11.76 -4.78 -5.00
C THR A 172 11.91 -6.10 -4.21
N LEU A 173 11.69 -6.05 -2.90
CA LEU A 173 11.79 -7.23 -2.04
C LEU A 173 10.59 -8.16 -2.25
N ALA A 174 10.79 -9.45 -1.99
CA ALA A 174 9.79 -10.47 -2.28
C ALA A 174 8.50 -10.23 -1.47
N VAL A 175 8.59 -9.74 -0.23
CA VAL A 175 7.42 -9.39 0.59
C VAL A 175 6.45 -8.48 -0.14
N ASN A 176 6.93 -7.55 -0.99
CA ASN A 176 6.06 -6.67 -1.77
C ASN A 176 5.82 -7.22 -3.19
N CYS A 177 6.89 -7.55 -3.93
CA CYS A 177 6.77 -7.92 -5.36
C CYS A 177 5.95 -9.19 -5.62
N LEU A 178 5.86 -10.09 -4.63
CA LEU A 178 5.13 -11.35 -4.75
C LEU A 178 3.81 -11.34 -3.98
N GLN A 179 3.48 -10.25 -3.28
CA GLN A 179 2.21 -10.11 -2.57
C GLN A 179 1.02 -9.94 -3.51
N TRP A 180 1.26 -9.35 -4.66
CA TRP A 180 0.20 -8.98 -5.60
C TRP A 180 0.02 -10.06 -6.67
N ASP A 181 -1.26 -10.26 -7.02
CA ASP A 181 -1.62 -10.90 -8.27
C ASP A 181 -1.02 -10.09 -9.42
N SER A 182 -0.47 -10.80 -10.39
CA SER A 182 -0.03 -10.28 -11.67
C SER A 182 -0.73 -11.03 -12.77
N LEU A 183 -0.69 -10.50 -14.00
CA LEU A 183 -1.30 -11.13 -15.17
C LEU A 183 -0.90 -12.62 -15.36
N TRP A 184 0.28 -13.00 -14.87
CA TRP A 184 0.88 -14.31 -15.10
C TRP A 184 1.05 -15.15 -13.83
N ARG A 185 0.68 -14.62 -12.66
CA ARG A 185 0.97 -15.26 -11.38
C ARG A 185 0.08 -14.74 -10.28
N ARG A 186 -0.48 -15.65 -9.47
CA ARG A 186 -1.19 -15.30 -8.24
C ARG A 186 -0.24 -14.75 -7.15
N ALA A 187 -0.81 -14.08 -6.18
CA ALA A 187 -0.18 -13.70 -4.94
C ALA A 187 0.42 -14.95 -4.28
N ILE A 188 1.67 -14.85 -3.86
CA ILE A 188 2.38 -15.93 -3.19
C ILE A 188 2.24 -15.75 -1.68
N PRO A 189 1.88 -16.77 -0.89
CA PRO A 189 1.84 -16.69 0.57
C PRO A 189 3.16 -16.20 1.17
N GLN A 190 3.12 -15.43 2.25
CA GLN A 190 4.29 -14.73 2.80
C GLN A 190 5.40 -15.70 3.22
N GLU A 191 5.02 -16.80 3.85
CA GLU A 191 5.91 -17.87 4.33
C GLU A 191 6.73 -18.52 3.21
N LEU A 192 6.28 -18.41 1.95
CA LEU A 192 7.00 -18.95 0.79
C LEU A 192 7.94 -17.93 0.15
N ARG A 193 7.89 -16.64 0.54
CA ARG A 193 8.68 -15.54 -0.05
C ARG A 193 10.07 -15.46 0.59
N LEU A 194 10.86 -16.53 0.46
CA LEU A 194 12.16 -16.61 1.13
C LEU A 194 13.17 -15.61 0.58
N CYS A 195 14.05 -15.15 1.47
CA CYS A 195 15.16 -14.27 1.14
C CYS A 195 16.07 -14.93 0.10
N ARG A 196 16.27 -14.22 -1.01
CA ARG A 196 17.06 -14.69 -2.16
C ARG A 196 18.54 -14.88 -1.88
N PHE A 197 19.04 -14.48 -0.72
CA PHE A 197 20.43 -14.69 -0.31
C PHE A 197 20.61 -15.74 0.80
N CYS A 198 19.72 -15.80 1.79
CA CYS A 198 19.85 -16.75 2.90
C CYS A 198 19.01 -18.02 2.71
N HIS A 199 17.91 -17.96 1.96
CA HIS A 199 16.98 -19.05 1.70
C HIS A 199 16.34 -19.68 2.96
N THR A 200 16.42 -19.04 4.12
CA THR A 200 15.89 -19.57 5.39
C THR A 200 14.73 -18.74 5.94
N GLU A 201 14.82 -17.42 5.82
CA GLU A 201 13.84 -16.49 6.37
C GLU A 201 13.04 -15.80 5.27
N VAL A 202 11.89 -15.23 5.61
CA VAL A 202 11.08 -14.40 4.70
C VAL A 202 11.86 -13.14 4.30
N GLU A 203 11.80 -12.77 3.02
CA GLU A 203 12.40 -11.56 2.48
C GLU A 203 11.58 -10.31 2.78
N ASP A 204 11.57 -9.89 4.05
CA ASP A 204 10.97 -8.63 4.49
C ASP A 204 12.00 -7.52 4.71
N ASP A 205 11.51 -6.29 4.92
CA ASP A 205 12.34 -5.10 5.11
C ASP A 205 13.33 -5.25 6.26
N CYS A 206 12.90 -5.86 7.36
CA CYS A 206 13.71 -5.94 8.55
C CYS A 206 14.77 -7.04 8.43
N HIS A 207 14.41 -8.20 7.88
CA HIS A 207 15.33 -9.28 7.53
C HIS A 207 16.47 -8.74 6.67
N VAL A 208 16.12 -8.05 5.59
CA VAL A 208 17.08 -7.50 4.64
C VAL A 208 17.96 -6.41 5.27
N MET A 209 17.35 -5.47 6.00
CA MET A 209 18.07 -4.31 6.53
C MET A 209 18.89 -4.62 7.78
N LEU A 210 18.44 -5.51 8.66
CA LEU A 210 18.98 -5.66 10.01
C LEU A 210 19.65 -7.02 10.27
N TYR A 211 19.13 -8.11 9.70
CA TYR A 211 19.55 -9.46 10.07
C TYR A 211 20.70 -10.00 9.24
N TYR A 212 21.52 -10.86 9.85
CA TYR A 212 22.70 -11.42 9.23
C TYR A 212 22.36 -12.19 7.93
N ILE A 213 22.90 -11.71 6.81
CA ILE A 213 22.86 -12.37 5.52
C ILE A 213 24.31 -12.63 5.15
N THR A 214 24.64 -13.87 4.80
CA THR A 214 26.01 -14.37 4.63
C THR A 214 26.79 -13.73 3.48
N THR A 215 26.16 -12.88 2.67
CA THR A 215 26.81 -12.17 1.57
C THR A 215 27.75 -11.08 2.10
N THR A 216 29.01 -11.13 1.66
CA THR A 216 30.05 -10.16 2.05
C THR A 216 29.66 -8.72 1.75
N ALA A 217 29.09 -8.46 0.57
CA ALA A 217 28.64 -7.13 0.17
C ALA A 217 27.59 -6.53 1.12
N LEU A 218 26.59 -7.31 1.54
CA LEU A 218 25.57 -6.84 2.49
C LEU A 218 26.15 -6.61 3.89
N THR A 219 27.01 -7.53 4.33
CA THR A 219 27.71 -7.42 5.62
C THR A 219 28.57 -6.16 5.69
N GLU A 220 29.30 -5.85 4.61
CA GLU A 220 30.11 -4.64 4.51
C GLU A 220 29.24 -3.38 4.55
N LYS A 221 28.19 -3.31 3.73
CA LYS A 221 27.27 -2.16 3.71
C LYS A 221 26.64 -1.90 5.08
N ARG A 222 26.26 -2.97 5.78
CA ARG A 222 25.69 -2.89 7.12
C ARG A 222 26.72 -2.44 8.16
N GLY A 223 27.94 -2.97 8.09
CA GLY A 223 29.05 -2.55 8.96
C GLY A 223 29.36 -1.06 8.82
N VAL A 224 29.42 -0.56 7.58
CA VAL A 224 29.59 0.87 7.28
C VAL A 224 28.42 1.68 7.83
N PHE A 225 27.18 1.25 7.57
CA PHE A 225 25.99 1.93 8.08
C PHE A 225 25.98 2.08 9.60
N PHE A 226 26.18 0.99 10.36
CA PHE A 226 26.16 1.07 11.83
C PHE A 226 27.35 1.83 12.40
N SER A 227 28.52 1.77 11.73
CA SER A 227 29.68 2.60 12.10
C SER A 227 29.35 4.09 11.96
N ASP A 228 28.80 4.49 10.81
CA ASP A 228 28.44 5.89 10.53
C ASP A 228 27.30 6.38 11.43
N ALA A 229 26.27 5.56 11.63
CA ALA A 229 25.15 5.87 12.52
C ALA A 229 25.61 6.08 13.96
N GLN A 230 26.52 5.23 14.47
CA GLN A 230 27.07 5.35 15.82
C GLN A 230 27.89 6.65 16.01
N ARG A 231 28.49 7.19 14.94
CA ARG A 231 29.22 8.47 15.00
C ARG A 231 28.31 9.68 15.19
N VAL A 232 27.07 9.62 14.68
CA VAL A 232 26.12 10.75 14.75
C VAL A 232 25.10 10.62 15.87
N LEU A 233 24.81 9.40 16.32
CA LEU A 233 23.87 9.11 17.40
C LEU A 233 24.52 8.18 18.44
N LEU A 234 24.91 8.77 19.57
CA LEU A 234 25.34 8.01 20.74
C LEU A 234 24.14 7.24 21.29
N GLY A 235 24.13 5.92 21.11
CA GLY A 235 23.04 5.05 21.58
C GLY A 235 22.53 4.06 20.54
N VAL A 236 22.96 4.16 19.27
CA VAL A 236 22.58 3.20 18.22
C VAL A 236 22.90 1.77 18.65
N ARG A 237 24.10 1.50 19.18
CA ARG A 237 24.45 0.17 19.70
C ARG A 237 23.50 -0.32 20.78
N THR A 238 23.13 0.53 21.73
CA THR A 238 22.19 0.17 22.79
C THR A 238 20.82 -0.14 22.22
N ALA A 239 20.33 0.69 21.28
CA ALA A 239 19.06 0.48 20.59
C ALA A 239 19.06 -0.84 19.79
N VAL A 240 20.15 -1.16 19.08
CA VAL A 240 20.31 -2.42 18.34
C VAL A 240 20.18 -3.65 19.25
N LEU A 241 20.68 -3.56 20.49
CA LEU A 241 20.59 -4.66 21.46
C LEU A 241 19.24 -4.71 22.17
N ALA A 242 18.55 -3.57 22.29
CA ALA A 242 17.35 -3.45 23.12
C ALA A 242 16.03 -3.53 22.33
N LEU A 243 16.02 -3.13 21.06
CA LEU A 243 14.81 -3.03 20.25
C LEU A 243 14.69 -4.21 19.28
N PRO A 244 13.57 -4.94 19.29
CA PRO A 244 13.30 -5.97 18.29
C PRO A 244 12.98 -5.33 16.93
N SER A 245 12.99 -6.15 15.89
CA SER A 245 12.34 -5.82 14.63
C SER A 245 10.82 -5.78 14.81
N PRO A 246 10.07 -4.82 14.24
CA PRO A 246 10.50 -3.73 13.35
C PRO A 246 10.89 -2.42 14.08
N ASP A 247 10.81 -2.38 15.41
CA ASP A 247 10.97 -1.16 16.21
C ASP A 247 12.36 -0.53 16.09
N LEU A 248 13.41 -1.33 15.90
CA LEU A 248 14.75 -0.82 15.60
C LEU A 248 14.78 0.00 14.31
N LEU A 249 14.14 -0.47 13.23
CA LEU A 249 14.11 0.26 11.97
C LEU A 249 13.28 1.53 12.08
N ARG A 250 12.14 1.48 12.80
CA ARG A 250 11.32 2.66 13.11
C ARG A 250 12.10 3.70 13.92
N PHE A 251 12.88 3.26 14.92
CA PHE A 251 13.73 4.14 15.71
C PHE A 251 14.76 4.86 14.83
N LEU A 252 15.43 4.15 13.91
CA LEU A 252 16.38 4.73 12.98
C LEU A 252 15.73 5.71 11.99
N LEU A 253 14.51 5.40 11.53
CA LEU A 253 13.69 6.26 10.68
C LEU A 253 13.19 7.52 11.39
N GLY A 254 13.00 7.44 12.72
CA GLY A 254 12.58 8.55 13.56
C GLY A 254 13.69 9.55 13.91
N GLU A 255 14.96 9.16 13.74
CA GLU A 255 16.11 9.97 14.13
C GLU A 255 16.65 10.80 12.96
N LYS A 256 16.39 12.11 13.03
CA LYS A 256 16.80 13.12 12.02
C LYS A 256 18.29 13.08 11.70
N ARG A 257 19.16 12.78 12.67
CA ARG A 257 20.61 12.72 12.46
C ARG A 257 21.06 11.52 11.64
N VAL A 258 20.29 10.42 11.68
CA VAL A 258 20.63 9.14 11.05
C VAL A 258 19.92 8.96 9.71
N VAL A 259 18.76 9.60 9.50
CA VAL A 259 17.89 9.34 8.33
C VAL A 259 18.61 9.45 6.98
N GLY A 260 19.56 10.38 6.82
CA GLY A 260 20.33 10.53 5.59
C GLY A 260 21.31 9.37 5.35
N ILE A 261 21.92 8.87 6.42
CA ILE A 261 22.83 7.70 6.40
C ILE A 261 22.01 6.44 6.12
N LEU A 262 20.85 6.31 6.77
CA LEU A 262 19.90 5.23 6.53
C LEU A 262 19.41 5.22 5.08
N ALA A 263 19.03 6.37 4.52
CA ALA A 263 18.56 6.45 3.14
C ALA A 263 19.62 5.96 2.13
N LYS A 264 20.89 6.32 2.34
CA LYS A 264 22.01 5.81 1.54
C LYS A 264 22.18 4.30 1.71
N TYR A 265 22.11 3.80 2.93
CA TYR A 265 22.21 2.36 3.21
C TYR A 265 21.09 1.57 2.53
N VAL A 266 19.84 2.02 2.66
CA VAL A 266 18.68 1.40 2.01
C VAL A 266 18.84 1.42 0.49
N PHE A 267 19.32 2.53 -0.09
CA PHE A 267 19.62 2.63 -1.52
C PHE A 267 20.66 1.59 -1.96
N ASP A 268 21.78 1.48 -1.25
CA ASP A 268 22.84 0.51 -1.54
C ASP A 268 22.34 -0.95 -1.42
N VAL A 269 21.58 -1.26 -0.36
CA VAL A 269 21.06 -2.61 -0.10
C VAL A 269 20.00 -3.01 -1.13
N LEU A 270 19.02 -2.15 -1.40
CA LEU A 270 17.99 -2.46 -2.39
C LEU A 270 18.58 -2.57 -3.81
N GLY A 271 19.66 -1.83 -4.12
CA GLY A 271 20.40 -2.02 -5.37
C GLY A 271 21.00 -3.42 -5.50
N ILE A 272 21.53 -4.00 -4.41
CA ILE A 272 22.04 -5.37 -4.39
C ILE A 272 20.91 -6.38 -4.61
N PHE A 273 19.75 -6.18 -3.96
CA PHE A 273 18.60 -7.06 -4.14
C PHE A 273 17.97 -6.94 -5.52
N ASP A 274 17.98 -5.75 -6.12
CA ASP A 274 17.41 -5.54 -7.44
C ASP A 274 18.14 -6.35 -8.52
N ALA A 275 19.45 -6.53 -8.36
CA ALA A 275 20.29 -7.30 -9.28
C ALA A 275 20.11 -8.82 -9.24
N VAL A 276 19.31 -9.36 -8.31
CA VAL A 276 19.07 -10.81 -8.14
C VAL A 276 17.58 -11.10 -8.32
N GLU A 277 17.20 -12.27 -8.82
CA GLU A 277 15.79 -12.69 -8.94
C GLU A 277 15.16 -13.11 -7.60
N CYS A 278 13.83 -13.05 -7.48
CA CYS A 278 13.15 -13.49 -6.26
C CYS A 278 13.26 -15.01 -6.13
N THR A 279 13.30 -15.51 -4.89
CA THR A 279 13.25 -16.96 -4.62
C THR A 279 11.98 -17.29 -3.86
N ILE A 280 11.36 -18.42 -4.19
CA ILE A 280 10.24 -18.98 -3.44
C ILE A 280 10.52 -20.45 -3.07
N SER A 281 9.95 -20.91 -1.97
CA SER A 281 9.92 -22.34 -1.62
C SER A 281 8.63 -22.97 -2.13
N VAL A 282 8.73 -24.06 -2.89
CA VAL A 282 7.57 -24.89 -3.21
C VAL A 282 7.92 -26.36 -3.09
N ALA A 283 7.21 -27.08 -2.23
CA ALA A 283 7.46 -28.50 -1.93
C ALA A 283 8.96 -28.77 -1.65
N ASP A 284 9.55 -27.96 -0.77
CA ASP A 284 10.96 -28.01 -0.37
C ASP A 284 11.98 -27.76 -1.50
N LYS A 285 11.52 -27.26 -2.66
CA LYS A 285 12.38 -26.84 -3.77
C LYS A 285 12.38 -25.33 -3.91
N MET A 286 13.58 -24.79 -4.13
CA MET A 286 13.77 -23.36 -4.39
C MET A 286 13.52 -23.07 -5.86
N VAL A 287 12.59 -22.16 -6.14
CA VAL A 287 12.24 -21.73 -7.50
C VAL A 287 12.55 -20.24 -7.64
N LYS A 288 13.26 -19.88 -8.71
CA LYS A 288 13.48 -18.48 -9.07
C LYS A 288 12.25 -17.94 -9.79
N VAL A 289 11.83 -16.75 -9.38
CA VAL A 289 10.68 -16.06 -9.95
C VAL A 289 11.15 -14.71 -10.48
N SER A 290 11.03 -14.52 -11.79
CA SER A 290 11.31 -13.24 -12.42
C SER A 290 10.30 -12.19 -11.92
N ARG A 291 10.80 -10.98 -11.67
CA ARG A 291 9.94 -9.86 -11.26
C ARG A 291 9.11 -9.40 -12.47
N ALA A 292 7.87 -9.01 -12.23
CA ALA A 292 7.18 -8.15 -13.18
C ALA A 292 7.95 -6.80 -13.27
N PRO A 293 8.06 -6.17 -14.44
CA PRO A 293 8.77 -4.91 -14.58
C PRO A 293 8.25 -3.86 -13.58
N PRO A 294 9.14 -3.11 -12.89
CA PRO A 294 8.74 -2.06 -11.95
C PRO A 294 7.94 -0.99 -12.71
N GLY A 295 6.62 -0.98 -12.50
CA GLY A 295 5.67 -0.15 -13.23
C GLY A 295 4.31 -0.82 -13.44
N LEU A 296 4.27 -2.16 -13.45
CA LEU A 296 3.03 -2.93 -13.57
C LEU A 296 2.39 -3.32 -12.23
N CYS A 297 3.18 -3.41 -11.14
CA CYS A 297 2.68 -3.87 -9.85
C CYS A 297 1.72 -2.90 -9.13
N CYS A 298 1.67 -1.63 -9.55
CA CYS A 298 0.79 -0.62 -8.93
C CYS A 298 -0.46 -0.31 -9.77
N LEU A 299 -0.64 -0.96 -10.93
CA LEU A 299 -1.73 -0.68 -11.87
C LEU A 299 -2.75 -1.82 -12.00
N SER A 300 -2.64 -2.88 -11.20
CA SER A 300 -3.41 -4.13 -11.42
C SER A 300 -4.88 -4.10 -11.03
N GLU A 301 -5.45 -2.95 -10.65
CA GLU A 301 -6.92 -2.81 -10.50
C GLU A 301 -7.62 -2.33 -11.79
N ALA A 302 -6.86 -1.90 -12.81
CA ALA A 302 -7.42 -1.63 -14.12
C ALA A 302 -7.41 -2.91 -14.97
N GLY A 303 -8.57 -3.57 -15.07
CA GLY A 303 -8.79 -4.68 -16.00
C GLY A 303 -8.37 -4.30 -17.42
N CYS A 304 -7.21 -4.78 -17.84
CA CYS A 304 -6.67 -4.53 -19.16
C CYS A 304 -6.65 -5.84 -19.95
N SER A 305 -7.70 -6.05 -20.74
CA SER A 305 -7.71 -7.04 -21.80
C SER A 305 -6.94 -6.47 -22.99
N SER A 306 -6.01 -7.26 -23.53
CA SER A 306 -5.20 -7.06 -24.75
C SER A 306 -3.83 -6.40 -24.59
N LEU A 307 -2.76 -7.22 -24.66
CA LEU A 307 -1.60 -7.00 -25.53
C LEU A 307 -0.60 -8.18 -25.50
N GLY A 308 -0.42 -8.78 -26.68
CA GLY A 308 0.88 -9.09 -27.32
C GLY A 308 1.88 -10.03 -26.65
N LEU A 309 1.99 -11.25 -27.21
CA LEU A 309 3.02 -12.27 -26.95
C LEU A 309 4.46 -11.73 -26.94
N LEU A 310 5.22 -12.10 -25.91
CA LEU A 310 6.66 -12.34 -25.98
C LEU A 310 6.92 -13.77 -25.48
N GLN A 311 7.24 -14.68 -26.41
CA GLN A 311 7.65 -16.05 -26.12
C GLN A 311 9.15 -16.09 -25.88
N ASN A 312 9.55 -16.50 -24.66
CA ASN A 312 10.66 -17.41 -24.36
C ASN A 312 11.09 -17.29 -22.89
N THR A 313 10.28 -17.82 -21.98
CA THR A 313 10.70 -18.22 -20.63
C THR A 313 9.76 -19.33 -20.17
N SER A 314 10.31 -20.42 -19.62
CA SER A 314 9.52 -21.50 -19.02
C SER A 314 8.55 -20.93 -17.99
N THR A 315 7.26 -20.96 -18.33
CA THR A 315 6.20 -20.36 -17.53
C THR A 315 5.61 -21.44 -16.63
N LEU A 316 5.79 -21.31 -15.31
CA LEU A 316 5.11 -22.15 -14.33
C LEU A 316 3.71 -21.57 -14.11
N LEU A 317 2.70 -22.23 -14.66
CA LEU A 317 1.30 -21.91 -14.37
C LEU A 317 0.88 -22.62 -13.08
N TYR A 318 0.51 -21.83 -12.07
CA TYR A 318 0.00 -22.33 -10.79
C TYR A 318 -1.53 -22.30 -10.82
N SER A 319 -2.17 -23.46 -10.78
CA SER A 319 -3.62 -23.60 -10.64
C SER A 319 -3.94 -24.29 -9.33
N THR A 320 -4.65 -23.59 -8.43
CA THR A 320 -5.28 -24.23 -7.28
C THR A 320 -6.75 -24.41 -7.61
N HIS A 321 -7.11 -25.60 -8.09
CA HIS A 321 -8.45 -26.13 -7.92
C HIS A 321 -8.47 -27.05 -6.71
N ASP A 322 -9.60 -27.03 -6.01
CA ASP A 322 -9.81 -27.52 -4.65
C ASP A 322 -9.20 -28.89 -4.31
N SER A 323 -8.68 -28.95 -3.08
CA SER A 323 -8.32 -30.15 -2.29
C SER A 323 -7.07 -30.97 -2.70
N ASN A 324 -6.06 -30.85 -1.84
CA ASN A 324 -5.03 -31.82 -1.44
C ASN A 324 -3.87 -32.26 -2.33
N TYR A 325 -3.73 -31.87 -3.60
CA TYR A 325 -2.43 -32.02 -4.29
C TYR A 325 -2.17 -30.90 -5.31
N ALA A 326 -1.08 -30.15 -5.10
CA ALA A 326 -0.57 -29.22 -6.11
C ALA A 326 0.07 -30.02 -7.25
N THR A 327 -0.50 -29.93 -8.45
CA THR A 327 0.04 -30.61 -9.64
C THR A 327 0.82 -29.59 -10.47
N PHE A 328 2.11 -29.83 -10.67
CA PHE A 328 2.96 -29.01 -11.54
C PHE A 328 2.91 -29.56 -12.95
N THR A 329 2.44 -28.75 -13.90
CA THR A 329 2.57 -29.08 -15.33
C THR A 329 3.70 -28.25 -15.93
N GLN A 330 4.83 -28.92 -16.18
CA GLN A 330 5.92 -28.35 -16.97
C GLN A 330 5.55 -28.50 -18.45
N CYS A 331 5.08 -27.43 -19.09
CA CYS A 331 4.89 -27.43 -20.54
C CYS A 331 6.27 -27.34 -21.23
N ASN A 332 6.80 -28.49 -21.64
CA ASN A 332 7.89 -28.54 -22.60
C ASN A 332 7.29 -28.41 -24.00
N THR A 333 7.47 -27.25 -24.65
CA THR A 333 7.21 -27.13 -26.09
C THR A 333 8.43 -27.61 -26.87
N SER A 334 8.57 -28.93 -27.01
CA SER A 334 9.33 -29.54 -28.11
C SER A 334 8.36 -29.73 -29.29
N GLY A 335 8.61 -29.03 -30.39
CA GLY A 335 7.66 -28.92 -31.50
C GLY A 335 7.54 -30.18 -32.38
N SER A 336 6.48 -30.21 -33.18
CA SER A 336 6.44 -30.75 -34.55
C SER A 336 5.01 -30.63 -35.06
N ASP A 337 4.87 -30.04 -36.24
CA ASP A 337 3.66 -30.12 -37.06
C ASP A 337 3.29 -31.60 -37.29
N GLU A 338 2.07 -32.00 -36.96
CA GLU A 338 1.28 -32.93 -37.77
C GLU A 338 -0.16 -33.05 -37.24
N TYR A 339 -1.09 -33.07 -38.18
CA TYR A 339 -2.52 -32.86 -38.04
C TYR A 339 -3.21 -34.18 -38.40
N GLU A 340 -3.79 -34.92 -37.45
CA GLU A 340 -4.81 -35.93 -37.75
C GLU A 340 -5.82 -36.13 -36.59
N GLY A 341 -7.10 -35.90 -36.90
CA GLY A 341 -8.25 -36.80 -36.62
C GLY A 341 -8.70 -37.10 -35.17
N PRO A 342 -10.00 -36.95 -34.82
CA PRO A 342 -10.50 -37.29 -33.51
C PRO A 342 -11.02 -38.74 -33.45
N HIS A 343 -10.55 -39.52 -32.47
CA HIS A 343 -11.22 -40.74 -32.03
C HIS A 343 -11.60 -40.65 -30.55
N MET A 344 -12.90 -40.73 -30.28
CA MET A 344 -13.46 -41.05 -28.97
C MET A 344 -13.05 -42.45 -28.54
N TYR A 345 -12.61 -42.64 -27.29
CA TYR A 345 -12.99 -43.80 -26.47
C TYR A 345 -12.82 -43.50 -24.97
N GLN A 346 -13.77 -44.04 -24.21
CA GLN A 346 -13.90 -43.98 -22.76
C GLN A 346 -12.87 -44.89 -22.05
N ASN A 347 -12.72 -44.59 -20.75
CA ASN A 347 -12.67 -45.52 -19.61
C ASN A 347 -11.36 -45.72 -18.82
N GLN A 348 -11.59 -45.65 -17.50
CA GLN A 348 -11.00 -46.42 -16.40
C GLN A 348 -9.71 -45.91 -15.75
N CYS A 349 -9.92 -45.18 -14.64
CA CYS A 349 -9.00 -45.15 -13.51
C CYS A 349 -9.18 -46.43 -12.67
N SER A 350 -8.07 -47.11 -12.39
CA SER A 350 -7.94 -48.04 -11.25
C SER A 350 -6.71 -47.60 -10.44
N PRO A 351 -6.75 -47.55 -9.10
CA PRO A 351 -5.63 -47.14 -8.28
C PRO A 351 -4.86 -48.37 -7.78
N ASP A 352 -3.55 -48.41 -8.03
CA ASP A 352 -2.66 -49.33 -7.32
C ASP A 352 -1.78 -48.57 -6.33
N MET A 353 -1.97 -48.98 -5.07
CA MET A 353 -1.09 -48.79 -3.93
C MET A 353 0.35 -49.21 -4.26
N PHE A 354 1.33 -48.43 -3.83
CA PHE A 354 2.49 -48.98 -3.12
C PHE A 354 2.94 -48.02 -2.04
N ALA A 355 2.81 -48.49 -0.79
CA ALA A 355 3.58 -48.01 0.34
C ALA A 355 5.04 -48.42 0.17
N LEU A 356 5.97 -47.60 0.68
CA LEU A 356 7.14 -48.10 1.42
C LEU A 356 7.80 -46.97 2.21
N ASN A 357 8.03 -47.29 3.47
CA ASN A 357 8.78 -46.55 4.48
C ASN A 357 10.21 -46.27 4.03
N LEU A 358 10.70 -45.07 4.37
CA LEU A 358 11.85 -44.85 5.26
C LEU A 358 11.82 -43.43 5.81
#